data_AF-A0A182NT30-F1
#
_entry.id   AF-A0A182NT30-F1
#
_cell.length_a   1.000
_cell.length_b   1.000
_cell.length_c   1.000
_cell.angle_alpha   90.00
_cell.angle_beta   90.00
_cell.angle_gamma   90.00
#
_symmetry.space_group_name_H-M   'P 1'
#
loop_
_entity.id
_entity.type
_entity.pdbx_description
1 polymer ?
#
loop_
_entity_poly.entity_id
_entity_poly.type
_entity_poly.pdbx_seq_one_letter_code
_entity_poly.pdbx_strand_id
1 'polypeptide(L)'
;MHLAEDKWPESSVSSSCEAAASEQRISTVNCAAIERSHQYIFTLYSSFSKLRRIVAYWVQYFKRRYKQQEYTGTGLTTQDLKEAEIVLCRLAQQDHFSQETKALKQNKPLPASSKLKWLHPQLGADGVIRVGGRLSKSLLPEDTKHPLVVPNGHPLAFLLMDHFHKVCLHAGPQRMLSTSRQRYWIIGGRNIARRIYYQCLTCFRARPSSSETLMADLPSTRVTPGRPFSITGIDYCGPVFVKGAHRRAVATKAYVAIFVCFITRAVHIELVSNLTTEAFLSALRRFIARRGLPKELHSDNATNFKGPTMEKAKYNIPLFNGESNFENWGFRVQTVLDAEGVWNVVTNEDSRNIGSLYRAKP
;
A
#
# COMPACT_ATOMS: atom_id res chain seq x y z
N MET A 1 32.83 -45.05 74.64
CA MET A 1 34.20 -45.56 74.39
C MET A 1 34.60 -45.14 72.99
N HIS A 2 35.14 -43.93 72.86
CA HIS A 2 35.74 -43.43 71.63
C HIS A 2 37.24 -43.79 71.69
N LEU A 3 37.76 -44.46 70.66
CA LEU A 3 39.18 -44.77 70.55
C LEU A 3 39.96 -43.50 70.19
N ALA A 4 41.18 -43.37 70.72
CA ALA A 4 42.11 -42.28 70.44
C ALA A 4 42.61 -42.31 68.98
N GLU A 5 42.90 -41.14 68.41
CA GLU A 5 43.24 -40.92 66.99
C GLU A 5 44.46 -41.72 66.51
N ASP A 6 45.37 -42.02 67.43
CA ASP A 6 46.59 -42.81 67.29
C ASP A 6 46.36 -44.31 66.99
N LYS A 7 45.10 -44.76 66.91
CA LYS A 7 44.71 -46.12 66.49
C LYS A 7 44.00 -46.19 65.13
N TRP A 8 44.00 -45.12 64.35
CA TRP A 8 43.51 -45.14 62.98
C TRP A 8 44.54 -45.79 62.04
N PRO A 9 44.16 -46.73 61.17
CA PRO A 9 45.10 -47.32 60.23
C PRO A 9 45.50 -46.30 59.17
N GLU A 10 46.79 -45.96 59.11
CA GLU A 10 47.39 -45.15 58.05
C GLU A 10 47.39 -45.95 56.74
N SER A 11 46.64 -45.48 55.75
CA SER A 11 46.61 -46.05 54.41
C SER A 11 47.87 -45.68 53.63
N SER A 12 48.98 -46.34 53.93
CA SER A 12 50.13 -46.41 53.02
C SER A 12 49.79 -47.37 51.88
N VAL A 13 49.30 -46.83 50.77
CA VAL A 13 49.16 -47.62 49.54
C VAL A 13 50.55 -47.78 48.93
N SER A 14 51.15 -48.93 49.17
CA SER A 14 52.34 -49.40 48.49
C SER A 14 52.08 -49.51 46.98
N SER A 15 52.91 -48.80 46.21
CA SER A 15 52.97 -48.91 44.75
C SER A 15 53.65 -50.24 44.38
N SER A 16 52.85 -51.28 44.14
CA SER A 16 53.25 -52.39 43.27
C SER A 16 52.03 -53.14 42.76
N CYS A 17 51.70 -52.99 41.49
CA CYS A 17 51.42 -54.11 40.59
C CYS A 17 51.07 -53.63 39.18
N GLU A 18 51.79 -54.23 38.23
CA GLU A 18 51.33 -54.74 36.93
C GLU A 18 50.76 -53.75 35.91
N ALA A 19 51.41 -53.78 34.73
CA ALA A 19 50.98 -53.14 33.51
C ALA A 19 49.56 -53.59 33.13
N ALA A 20 48.56 -52.88 33.65
CA ALA A 20 47.20 -52.96 33.17
C ALA A 20 47.21 -52.46 31.72
N ALA A 21 47.03 -53.40 30.79
CA ALA A 21 46.77 -53.10 29.40
C ALA A 21 45.72 -52.00 29.33
N SER A 22 46.10 -50.85 28.78
CA SER A 22 45.16 -49.74 28.57
C SER A 22 43.99 -50.27 27.75
N GLU A 23 42.81 -50.35 28.33
CA GLU A 23 41.58 -50.50 27.55
C GLU A 23 41.51 -49.31 26.59
N GLN A 24 41.92 -49.53 25.35
CA GLN A 24 41.65 -48.59 24.27
C GLN A 24 40.14 -48.66 24.02
N ARG A 25 39.39 -47.83 24.74
CA ARG A 25 38.01 -47.52 24.38
C ARG A 25 38.07 -46.87 23.00
N ILE A 26 37.69 -47.65 21.98
CA ILE A 26 37.37 -47.11 20.66
C ILE A 26 36.19 -46.17 20.86
N SER A 27 36.46 -44.89 21.00
CA SER A 27 35.43 -43.86 20.97
C SER A 27 34.99 -43.71 19.51
N THR A 28 33.92 -44.42 19.16
CA THR A 28 33.19 -44.16 17.93
C THR A 28 32.54 -42.79 18.07
N VAL A 29 33.22 -41.75 17.59
CA VAL A 29 32.64 -40.42 17.46
C VAL A 29 31.60 -40.49 16.33
N ASN A 30 30.35 -40.65 16.70
CA ASN A 30 29.22 -40.46 15.79
C ASN A 30 29.11 -38.97 15.45
N CYS A 31 29.83 -38.53 14.41
CA CYS A 31 29.60 -37.23 13.79
C CYS A 31 28.28 -37.30 12.98
N ALA A 32 27.16 -36.96 13.62
CA ALA A 32 25.95 -36.62 12.88
C ALA A 32 26.22 -35.31 12.12
N ALA A 33 26.42 -35.38 10.81
CA ALA A 33 26.48 -34.21 9.95
C ALA A 33 25.09 -33.58 9.91
N ILE A 34 24.81 -32.63 10.81
CA ILE A 34 23.66 -31.75 10.66
C ILE A 34 23.93 -30.91 9.42
N GLU A 35 23.20 -31.14 8.33
CA GLU A 35 23.13 -30.20 7.20
C GLU A 35 22.55 -28.88 7.73
N ARG A 36 23.44 -28.00 8.22
CA ARG A 36 23.04 -26.68 8.68
C ARG A 36 22.63 -25.88 7.45
N SER A 37 21.33 -25.68 7.26
CA SER A 37 20.81 -24.78 6.23
C SER A 37 21.43 -23.40 6.42
N HIS A 38 21.87 -22.76 5.35
CA HIS A 38 22.42 -21.41 5.41
C HIS A 38 21.32 -20.35 5.58
N GLN A 39 20.04 -20.74 5.59
CA GLN A 39 18.88 -19.85 5.69
C GLN A 39 18.92 -18.89 6.89
N TYR A 40 19.53 -19.30 8.01
CA TYR A 40 19.58 -18.51 9.25
C TYR A 40 20.12 -17.10 9.05
N ILE A 41 21.20 -16.92 8.27
CA ILE A 41 21.77 -15.58 8.02
C ILE A 41 20.76 -14.67 7.30
N PHE A 42 19.93 -15.23 6.42
CA PHE A 42 18.97 -14.46 5.64
C PHE A 42 17.75 -14.07 6.46
N THR A 43 17.40 -14.83 7.49
CA THR A 43 16.27 -14.51 8.39
C THR A 43 16.60 -13.45 9.43
N LEU A 44 17.89 -13.22 9.72
CA LEU A 44 18.33 -12.20 10.68
C LEU A 44 18.16 -10.75 10.18
N TYR A 45 17.92 -10.55 8.88
CA TYR A 45 17.87 -9.22 8.29
C TYR A 45 16.62 -9.02 7.43
N SER A 46 16.01 -7.85 7.55
CA SER A 46 14.84 -7.42 6.76
C SER A 46 15.21 -6.62 5.51
N SER A 47 16.50 -6.33 5.29
CA SER A 47 16.99 -5.51 4.17
C SER A 47 18.16 -6.19 3.47
N PHE A 48 17.99 -6.42 2.17
CA PHE A 48 19.07 -6.95 1.33
C PHE A 48 20.31 -6.06 1.35
N SER A 49 20.15 -4.73 1.33
CA SER A 49 21.29 -3.80 1.37
C SER A 49 22.11 -3.95 2.65
N LYS A 50 21.45 -4.19 3.79
CA LYS A 50 22.11 -4.42 5.08
C LYS A 50 22.82 -5.77 5.10
N LEU A 51 22.12 -6.84 4.70
CA LEU A 51 22.69 -8.19 4.59
C LEU A 51 23.93 -8.20 3.69
N ARG A 52 23.83 -7.58 2.50
CA ARG A 52 24.93 -7.48 1.53
C ARG A 52 26.15 -6.79 2.13
N ARG A 53 25.97 -5.68 2.84
CA ARG A 53 27.09 -4.95 3.49
C ARG A 53 27.75 -5.79 4.58
N ILE A 54 26.97 -6.47 5.42
CA ILE A 54 27.52 -7.30 6.50
C ILE A 54 28.32 -8.48 5.94
N VAL A 55 27.78 -9.18 4.93
CA VAL A 55 28.52 -10.26 4.27
C VAL A 55 29.76 -9.73 3.56
N ALA A 56 29.73 -8.52 2.98
CA ALA A 56 30.91 -7.91 2.38
C ALA A 56 32.02 -7.66 3.43
N TYR A 57 31.67 -7.19 4.63
CA TYR A 57 32.63 -7.06 5.72
C TYR A 57 33.21 -8.41 6.14
N TRP A 58 32.39 -9.47 6.20
CA TRP A 58 32.88 -10.81 6.52
C TRP A 58 33.83 -11.35 5.45
N VAL A 59 33.48 -11.18 4.17
CA VAL A 59 34.36 -11.57 3.05
C VAL A 59 35.69 -10.83 3.14
N GLN A 60 35.67 -9.53 3.40
CA GLN A 60 36.88 -8.73 3.57
C GLN A 60 37.72 -9.21 4.76
N TYR A 61 37.09 -9.48 5.91
CA TYR A 61 37.75 -10.00 7.10
C TYR A 61 38.45 -11.35 6.82
N PHE A 62 37.74 -12.30 6.21
CA PHE A 62 38.30 -13.60 5.89
C PHE A 62 39.40 -13.54 4.83
N LYS A 63 39.30 -12.65 3.84
CA LYS A 63 40.38 -12.40 2.88
C LYS A 63 41.65 -11.89 3.58
N ARG A 64 41.52 -10.93 4.50
CA ARG A 64 42.66 -10.43 5.29
C ARG A 64 43.29 -11.56 6.11
N ARG A 65 42.46 -12.37 6.78
CA ARG A 65 42.93 -13.43 7.67
C ARG A 65 43.62 -14.60 6.95
N TYR A 66 43.13 -14.97 5.76
CA TYR A 66 43.55 -16.20 5.06
C TYR A 66 44.35 -15.97 3.78
N LYS A 67 44.21 -14.83 3.10
CA LYS A 67 44.94 -14.53 1.84
C LYS A 67 46.10 -13.55 2.01
N GLN A 68 46.34 -13.06 3.24
CA GLN A 68 47.37 -12.06 3.55
C GLN A 68 47.37 -10.87 2.56
N GLN A 69 46.18 -10.49 2.08
CA GLN A 69 46.05 -9.44 1.08
C GLN A 69 46.03 -8.07 1.78
N GLU A 70 46.99 -7.21 1.47
CA GLU A 70 47.02 -5.83 1.96
C GLU A 70 45.85 -5.05 1.33
N TYR A 71 44.91 -4.66 2.17
CA TYR A 71 43.80 -3.79 1.77
C TYR A 71 44.11 -2.39 2.26
N THR A 72 44.35 -1.47 1.33
CA THR A 72 44.80 -0.09 1.63
C THR A 72 43.68 0.84 2.12
N GLY A 73 42.43 0.36 2.23
CA GLY A 73 41.25 1.15 2.61
C GLY A 73 40.44 0.57 3.78
N THR A 74 39.85 1.46 4.58
CA THR A 74 38.96 1.13 5.71
C THR A 74 37.50 0.91 5.31
N GLY A 75 37.13 1.21 4.06
CA GLY A 75 35.75 1.13 3.55
C GLY A 75 35.46 -0.12 2.70
N LEU A 76 34.17 -0.38 2.49
CA LEU A 76 33.68 -1.38 1.52
C LEU A 76 33.78 -0.84 0.10
N THR A 77 34.38 -1.61 -0.80
CA THR A 77 34.40 -1.30 -2.23
C THR A 77 33.17 -1.86 -2.94
N THR A 78 32.92 -1.40 -4.16
CA THR A 78 31.88 -1.97 -5.03
C THR A 78 32.16 -3.43 -5.36
N GLN A 79 33.44 -3.83 -5.43
CA GLN A 79 33.85 -5.20 -5.66
C GLN A 79 33.51 -6.10 -4.47
N ASP A 80 33.74 -5.64 -3.24
CA ASP A 80 33.38 -6.39 -2.03
C ASP A 80 31.86 -6.64 -1.97
N LEU A 81 31.07 -5.65 -2.36
CA LEU A 81 29.61 -5.80 -2.43
C LEU A 81 29.19 -6.82 -3.51
N LYS A 82 29.83 -6.81 -4.69
CA LYS A 82 29.55 -7.81 -5.74
C LYS A 82 29.92 -9.21 -5.29
N GLU A 83 31.06 -9.38 -4.64
CA GLU A 83 31.48 -10.68 -4.11
C GLU A 83 30.53 -11.17 -3.01
N ALA A 84 30.07 -10.28 -2.13
CA ALA A 84 29.07 -10.63 -1.12
C ALA A 84 27.77 -11.13 -1.76
N GLU A 85 27.30 -10.50 -2.85
CA GLU A 85 26.11 -10.96 -3.59
C GLU A 85 26.32 -12.36 -4.18
N ILE A 86 27.49 -12.63 -4.75
CA ILE A 86 27.86 -13.95 -5.27
C ILE A 86 27.87 -14.98 -4.14
N VAL A 87 28.46 -14.67 -2.98
CA VAL A 87 28.47 -15.54 -1.80
C VAL A 87 27.04 -15.86 -1.33
N LEU A 88 26.19 -14.85 -1.18
CA LEU A 88 24.79 -15.02 -0.79
C LEU A 88 24.03 -15.93 -1.77
N CYS A 89 24.21 -15.74 -3.07
CA CYS A 89 23.60 -16.61 -4.08
C CYS A 89 24.16 -18.02 -4.01
N ARG A 90 25.46 -18.19 -3.81
CA ARG A 90 26.11 -19.50 -3.67
C ARG A 90 25.54 -20.28 -2.48
N LEU A 91 25.37 -19.63 -1.33
CA LEU A 91 24.77 -20.26 -0.14
C LEU A 91 23.33 -20.71 -0.41
N ALA A 92 22.51 -19.83 -1.01
CA ALA A 92 21.13 -20.17 -1.36
C ALA A 92 21.04 -21.34 -2.37
N GLN A 93 21.97 -21.40 -3.34
CA GLN A 93 22.04 -22.49 -4.31
C GLN A 93 22.58 -23.78 -3.70
N GLN A 94 23.48 -23.73 -2.72
CA GLN A 94 23.94 -24.92 -2.01
C GLN A 94 22.81 -25.56 -1.21
N ASP A 95 21.93 -24.76 -0.60
CA ASP A 95 20.77 -25.26 0.16
C ASP A 95 19.74 -25.98 -0.73
N HIS A 96 19.54 -25.53 -1.98
CA HIS A 96 18.45 -26.02 -2.84
C HIS A 96 18.88 -26.82 -4.07
N PHE A 97 20.10 -26.60 -4.56
CA PHE A 97 20.62 -27.12 -5.83
C PHE A 97 21.97 -27.82 -5.63
N SER A 98 22.18 -28.47 -4.48
CA SER A 98 23.43 -29.17 -4.17
C SER A 98 23.76 -30.27 -5.19
N GLN A 99 22.75 -31.03 -5.63
CA GLN A 99 22.89 -32.09 -6.63
C GLN A 99 23.21 -31.51 -8.01
N GLU A 100 22.48 -30.48 -8.44
CA GLU A 100 22.72 -29.80 -9.71
C GLU A 100 24.10 -29.13 -9.74
N THR A 101 24.53 -28.53 -8.64
CA THR A 101 25.87 -27.94 -8.53
C THR A 101 26.95 -29.01 -8.70
N LYS A 102 26.78 -30.19 -8.09
CA LYS A 102 27.71 -31.32 -8.26
C LYS A 102 27.72 -31.85 -9.70
N ALA A 103 26.54 -32.00 -10.31
CA ALA A 103 26.41 -32.47 -11.70
C ALA A 103 27.06 -31.49 -12.69
N LEU A 104 26.80 -30.19 -12.55
CA LEU A 104 27.38 -29.15 -13.41
C LEU A 104 28.90 -29.06 -13.25
N LYS A 105 29.44 -29.21 -12.03
CA LYS A 105 30.90 -29.28 -11.81
C LYS A 105 31.55 -30.46 -12.53
N GLN A 106 30.84 -31.57 -12.66
CA GLN A 106 31.32 -32.79 -13.33
C GLN A 106 30.96 -32.84 -14.83
N ASN A 107 30.39 -31.76 -15.39
CA ASN A 107 29.84 -31.71 -16.75
C ASN A 107 28.85 -32.86 -17.07
N LYS A 108 28.11 -33.33 -16.06
CA LYS A 108 27.07 -34.36 -16.20
C LYS A 108 25.71 -33.73 -16.50
N PRO A 109 24.84 -34.42 -17.25
CA PRO A 109 23.47 -33.95 -17.47
C PRO A 109 22.72 -33.82 -16.14
N LEU A 110 21.86 -32.80 -16.05
CA LEU A 110 21.03 -32.60 -14.86
C LEU A 110 19.95 -33.69 -14.72
N PRO A 111 19.54 -34.00 -13.47
CA PRO A 111 18.40 -34.88 -13.23
C PRO A 111 17.14 -34.39 -13.96
N ALA A 112 16.33 -35.32 -14.46
CA ALA A 112 15.09 -34.99 -15.16
C ALA A 112 14.08 -34.23 -14.29
N SER A 113 14.13 -34.42 -12.97
CA SER A 113 13.30 -33.74 -11.97
C SER A 113 13.75 -32.31 -11.64
N SER A 114 14.93 -31.88 -12.12
CA SER A 114 15.47 -30.57 -11.75
C SER A 114 14.65 -29.44 -12.39
N LYS A 115 14.23 -28.48 -11.56
CA LYS A 115 13.56 -27.24 -11.98
C LYS A 115 14.45 -26.37 -12.88
N LEU A 116 15.77 -26.63 -12.88
CA LEU A 116 16.75 -25.86 -13.66
C LEU A 116 16.95 -26.40 -15.06
N LYS A 117 16.53 -27.64 -15.37
CA LYS A 117 16.81 -28.31 -16.65
C LYS A 117 16.49 -27.44 -17.87
N TRP A 118 15.35 -26.76 -17.85
CA TRP A 118 14.86 -25.93 -18.96
C TRP A 118 15.50 -24.54 -19.04
N LEU A 119 16.29 -24.15 -18.05
CA LEU A 119 17.00 -22.87 -18.00
C LEU A 119 18.42 -22.95 -18.60
N HIS A 120 18.78 -24.09 -19.21
CA HIS A 120 20.14 -24.37 -19.72
C HIS A 120 21.22 -23.91 -18.74
N PRO A 121 21.22 -24.41 -17.49
CA PRO A 121 22.00 -23.83 -16.42
C PRO A 121 23.49 -24.03 -16.66
N GLN A 122 24.26 -22.97 -16.42
CA GLN A 122 25.71 -22.95 -16.59
C GLN A 122 26.35 -22.58 -15.26
N LEU A 123 27.46 -23.23 -14.93
CA LEU A 123 28.25 -22.86 -13.75
C LEU A 123 29.22 -21.75 -14.13
N GLY A 124 29.11 -20.58 -13.50
CA GLY A 124 30.07 -19.50 -13.68
C GLY A 124 31.42 -19.81 -13.07
N ALA A 125 32.46 -19.06 -13.45
CA ALA A 125 33.80 -19.15 -12.85
C ALA A 125 33.80 -18.85 -11.34
N ASP A 126 32.80 -18.10 -10.88
CA ASP A 126 32.50 -17.82 -9.48
C ASP A 126 31.83 -19.01 -8.75
N GLY A 127 31.59 -20.14 -9.42
CA GLY A 127 30.99 -21.33 -8.83
C GLY A 127 29.51 -21.15 -8.48
N VAL A 128 28.82 -20.24 -9.17
CA VAL A 128 27.38 -19.96 -8.99
C VAL A 128 26.65 -20.32 -10.29
N ILE A 129 25.49 -20.95 -10.15
CA ILE A 129 24.64 -21.34 -11.29
C ILE A 129 23.98 -20.09 -11.88
N ARG A 130 24.13 -19.94 -13.19
CA ARG A 130 23.54 -18.88 -14.01
C ARG A 130 22.64 -19.48 -15.08
N VAL A 131 21.67 -18.69 -15.53
CA VAL A 131 20.78 -19.08 -16.63
C VAL A 131 21.54 -19.02 -17.95
N GLY A 132 21.48 -20.09 -18.73
CA GLY A 132 21.95 -20.07 -20.11
C GLY A 132 20.94 -19.38 -21.02
N GLY A 133 21.39 -18.87 -22.16
CA GLY A 133 20.49 -18.13 -23.03
C GLY A 133 21.06 -17.85 -24.41
N ARG A 134 20.21 -17.23 -25.24
CA ARG A 134 20.52 -16.87 -26.64
C ARG A 134 21.18 -15.49 -26.78
N LEU A 135 21.46 -14.82 -25.67
CA LEU A 135 21.98 -13.45 -25.62
C LEU A 135 23.51 -13.38 -25.52
N SER A 136 24.23 -14.50 -25.62
CA SER A 136 25.69 -14.56 -25.48
C SER A 136 26.44 -13.60 -26.41
N LYS A 137 25.95 -13.45 -27.66
CA LYS A 137 26.52 -12.56 -28.69
C LYS A 137 26.07 -11.09 -28.59
N SER A 138 25.27 -10.71 -27.60
CA SER A 138 24.81 -9.33 -27.43
C SER A 138 25.87 -8.44 -26.77
N LEU A 139 25.73 -7.12 -26.89
CA LEU A 139 26.57 -6.12 -26.19
C LEU A 139 26.12 -5.86 -24.74
N LEU A 140 25.19 -6.66 -24.21
CA LEU A 140 24.67 -6.50 -22.85
C LEU A 140 25.73 -6.86 -21.79
N PRO A 141 25.57 -6.39 -20.55
CA PRO A 141 26.39 -6.88 -19.43
C PRO A 141 26.21 -8.39 -19.22
N GLU A 142 27.28 -9.08 -18.81
CA GLU A 142 27.25 -10.53 -18.60
C GLU A 142 26.20 -10.97 -17.57
N ASP A 143 25.98 -10.19 -16.51
CA ASP A 143 24.92 -10.47 -15.53
C ASP A 143 23.51 -10.45 -16.14
N THR A 144 23.30 -9.68 -17.21
CA THR A 144 22.01 -9.60 -17.92
C THR A 144 21.87 -10.71 -18.95
N LYS A 145 22.96 -11.11 -19.60
CA LYS A 145 22.97 -12.28 -20.49
C LYS A 145 22.73 -13.58 -19.72
N HIS A 146 23.39 -13.69 -18.57
CA HIS A 146 23.47 -14.89 -17.74
C HIS A 146 23.16 -14.56 -16.27
N PRO A 147 21.88 -14.29 -15.95
CA PRO A 147 21.47 -13.90 -14.60
C PRO A 147 21.64 -15.04 -13.60
N LEU A 148 21.93 -14.67 -12.35
CA LEU A 148 22.15 -15.58 -11.22
C LEU A 148 20.85 -16.28 -10.83
N VAL A 149 20.86 -17.60 -10.80
CA VAL A 149 19.68 -18.38 -10.42
C VAL A 149 19.43 -18.26 -8.92
N VAL A 150 18.20 -17.91 -8.52
CA VAL A 150 17.80 -17.88 -7.11
C VAL A 150 16.63 -18.85 -6.90
N PRO A 151 16.72 -19.77 -5.91
CA PRO A 151 15.67 -20.75 -5.65
C PRO A 151 14.35 -20.10 -5.24
N ASN A 152 13.25 -20.73 -5.62
CA ASN A 152 11.92 -20.34 -5.15
C ASN A 152 11.77 -20.68 -3.66
N GLY A 153 11.16 -19.80 -2.88
CA GLY A 153 10.87 -20.02 -1.46
C GLY A 153 12.04 -19.74 -0.51
N HIS A 154 13.26 -19.53 -1.01
CA HIS A 154 14.39 -19.15 -0.15
C HIS A 154 14.27 -17.69 0.33
N PRO A 155 14.61 -17.34 1.59
CA PRO A 155 14.46 -15.97 2.11
C PRO A 155 15.17 -14.89 1.28
N LEU A 156 16.31 -15.23 0.65
CA LEU A 156 17.02 -14.36 -0.29
C LEU A 156 16.12 -13.85 -1.43
N ALA A 157 15.23 -14.69 -1.97
CA ALA A 157 14.36 -14.32 -3.07
C ALA A 157 13.39 -13.19 -2.66
N PHE A 158 12.89 -13.24 -1.43
CA PHE A 158 12.04 -12.19 -0.87
C PHE A 158 12.82 -10.90 -0.62
N LEU A 159 14.00 -10.99 0.01
CA LEU A 159 14.86 -9.83 0.27
C LEU A 159 15.28 -9.11 -1.02
N LEU A 160 15.62 -9.86 -2.07
CA LEU A 160 15.95 -9.30 -3.38
C LEU A 160 14.75 -8.58 -4.00
N MET A 161 13.58 -9.21 -4.00
CA MET A 161 12.39 -8.59 -4.59
C MET A 161 11.92 -7.36 -3.80
N ASP A 162 11.98 -7.38 -2.46
CA ASP A 162 11.68 -6.20 -1.65
C ASP A 162 12.68 -5.06 -1.87
N HIS A 163 13.95 -5.40 -2.07
CA HIS A 163 14.97 -4.43 -2.47
C HIS A 163 14.65 -3.78 -3.82
N PHE A 164 14.34 -4.59 -4.86
CA PHE A 164 13.98 -4.06 -6.17
C PHE A 164 12.64 -3.30 -6.15
N HIS A 165 11.70 -3.67 -5.28
CA HIS A 165 10.46 -2.93 -5.06
C HIS A 165 10.73 -1.48 -4.67
N LYS A 166 11.64 -1.29 -3.71
CA LYS A 166 12.05 0.03 -3.20
C LYS A 166 12.92 0.78 -4.20
N VAL A 167 13.88 0.11 -4.84
CA VAL A 167 14.76 0.72 -5.87
C VAL A 167 13.96 1.18 -7.09
N CYS A 168 12.92 0.44 -7.49
CA CYS A 168 12.03 0.83 -8.58
C CYS A 168 10.95 1.84 -8.15
N LEU A 169 11.08 2.47 -6.98
CA LEU A 169 10.15 3.46 -6.44
C LEU A 169 8.69 2.97 -6.45
N HIS A 170 8.46 1.77 -5.92
CA HIS A 170 7.13 1.16 -5.82
C HIS A 170 6.42 0.93 -7.17
N ALA A 171 7.17 0.84 -8.27
CA ALA A 171 6.62 0.48 -9.55
C ALA A 171 5.90 -0.88 -9.53
N GLY A 172 4.98 -1.07 -10.47
CA GLY A 172 4.17 -2.29 -10.56
C GLY A 172 5.00 -3.59 -10.69
N PRO A 173 4.38 -4.75 -10.41
CA PRO A 173 5.09 -6.04 -10.33
C PRO A 173 5.92 -6.38 -11.57
N GLN A 174 5.44 -6.00 -12.76
CA GLN A 174 6.12 -6.30 -14.02
C GLN A 174 7.44 -5.54 -14.17
N ARG A 175 7.48 -4.26 -13.77
CA ARG A 175 8.71 -3.44 -13.84
C ARG A 175 9.73 -3.90 -12.82
N MET A 176 9.30 -4.23 -11.60
CA MET A 176 10.17 -4.83 -10.59
C MET A 176 10.75 -6.17 -11.06
N LEU A 177 9.93 -7.02 -11.68
CA LEU A 177 10.38 -8.30 -12.23
C LEU A 177 11.36 -8.13 -13.39
N SER A 178 11.15 -7.17 -14.28
CA SER A 178 12.09 -6.92 -15.39
C SER A 178 13.43 -6.40 -14.88
N THR A 179 13.43 -5.49 -13.89
CA THR A 179 14.67 -4.95 -13.31
C THR A 179 15.46 -6.02 -12.57
N SER A 180 14.80 -6.83 -11.75
CA SER A 180 15.47 -7.94 -11.05
C SER A 180 16.08 -8.96 -12.03
N ARG A 181 15.42 -9.25 -13.15
CA ARG A 181 15.90 -10.17 -14.20
C ARG A 181 17.16 -9.71 -14.93
N GLN A 182 17.55 -8.44 -14.82
CA GLN A 182 18.83 -7.98 -15.36
C GLN A 182 20.04 -8.55 -14.62
N ARG A 183 19.84 -9.13 -13.43
CA ARG A 183 20.91 -9.69 -12.59
C ARG A 183 20.56 -11.03 -11.97
N TYR A 184 19.29 -11.26 -11.63
CA TYR A 184 18.82 -12.43 -10.91
C TYR A 184 17.64 -13.10 -11.62
N TRP A 185 17.74 -14.41 -11.81
CA TRP A 185 16.63 -15.24 -12.24
C TRP A 185 16.01 -15.95 -11.04
N ILE A 186 15.03 -15.29 -10.41
CA ILE A 186 14.28 -15.85 -9.29
C ILE A 186 13.21 -16.81 -9.82
N ILE A 187 13.32 -18.09 -9.47
CA ILE A 187 12.31 -19.10 -9.83
C ILE A 187 10.99 -18.74 -9.15
N GLY A 188 9.90 -18.65 -9.93
CA GLY A 188 8.61 -18.18 -9.40
C GLY A 188 8.56 -16.69 -9.06
N GLY A 189 9.54 -15.89 -9.52
CA GLY A 189 9.68 -14.47 -9.17
C GLY A 189 8.45 -13.60 -9.44
N ARG A 190 7.60 -13.94 -10.41
CA ARG A 190 6.33 -13.24 -10.68
C ARG A 190 5.37 -13.29 -9.47
N ASN A 191 5.29 -14.43 -8.79
CA ASN A 191 4.38 -14.58 -7.65
C ASN A 191 4.89 -13.79 -6.44
N ILE A 192 6.21 -13.82 -6.21
CA ILE A 192 6.87 -13.03 -5.15
C ILE A 192 6.69 -11.53 -5.42
N ALA A 193 6.88 -11.10 -6.67
CA ALA A 193 6.69 -9.72 -7.10
C ALA A 193 5.27 -9.22 -6.82
N ARG A 194 4.24 -10.00 -7.21
CA ARG A 194 2.84 -9.67 -6.91
C ARG A 194 2.59 -9.62 -5.41
N ARG A 195 3.07 -10.61 -4.66
CA ARG A 195 2.89 -10.69 -3.20
C ARG A 195 3.41 -9.43 -2.50
N ILE A 196 4.65 -9.03 -2.79
CA ILE A 196 5.27 -7.84 -2.20
C ILE A 196 4.50 -6.57 -2.56
N TYR A 197 4.12 -6.42 -3.84
CA TYR A 197 3.37 -5.25 -4.30
C TYR A 197 2.02 -5.10 -3.59
N TYR A 198 1.23 -6.17 -3.47
CA TYR A 198 -0.10 -6.11 -2.85
C TYR A 198 -0.05 -6.04 -1.31
N GLN A 199 1.03 -6.48 -0.68
CA GLN A 199 1.24 -6.33 0.77
C GLN A 199 1.87 -4.98 1.16
N CYS A 200 2.35 -4.19 0.19
CA CYS A 200 2.96 -2.90 0.46
C CYS A 200 1.89 -1.85 0.78
N LEU A 201 1.95 -1.27 1.98
CA LEU A 201 1.02 -0.20 2.41
C LEU A 201 1.13 1.05 1.54
N THR A 202 2.33 1.41 1.09
CA THR A 202 2.54 2.56 0.20
C THR A 202 1.84 2.33 -1.13
N CYS A 203 1.99 1.15 -1.73
CA CYS A 203 1.31 0.80 -2.97
C CYS A 203 -0.21 0.70 -2.78
N PHE A 204 -0.65 0.16 -1.65
CA PHE A 204 -2.06 0.05 -1.33
C PHE A 204 -2.72 1.44 -1.25
N ARG A 205 -2.11 2.38 -0.52
CA ARG A 205 -2.62 3.76 -0.38
C ARG A 205 -2.58 4.55 -1.70
N ALA A 206 -1.57 4.33 -2.52
CA ALA A 206 -1.42 5.00 -3.82
C ALA A 206 -2.29 4.39 -4.93
N ARG A 207 -2.91 3.22 -4.68
CA ARG A 207 -3.76 2.56 -5.66
C ARG A 207 -5.14 3.24 -5.69
N PRO A 208 -5.60 3.73 -6.85
CA PRO A 208 -6.96 4.24 -6.95
C PRO A 208 -7.96 3.11 -6.73
N SER A 209 -8.92 3.34 -5.85
CA SER A 209 -10.11 2.48 -5.73
C SER A 209 -11.03 2.80 -6.90
N SER A 210 -11.06 1.94 -7.92
CA SER A 210 -12.12 1.98 -8.91
C SER A 210 -13.40 1.53 -8.22
N SER A 211 -14.26 2.46 -7.83
CA SER A 211 -15.62 2.16 -7.43
C SER A 211 -16.41 1.83 -8.69
N GLU A 212 -16.70 0.55 -8.91
CA GLU A 212 -17.75 0.14 -9.84
C GLU A 212 -19.07 0.21 -9.07
N THR A 213 -19.50 1.42 -8.75
CA THR A 213 -20.78 1.65 -8.08
C THR A 213 -21.90 1.51 -9.10
N LEU A 214 -22.78 0.54 -8.90
CA LEU A 214 -24.07 0.51 -9.61
C LEU A 214 -24.82 1.80 -9.25
N MET A 215 -25.36 2.50 -10.25
CA MET A 215 -26.20 3.67 -9.99
C MET A 215 -27.41 3.23 -9.15
N ALA A 216 -27.66 3.91 -8.04
CA ALA A 216 -28.83 3.65 -7.22
C ALA A 216 -30.11 3.99 -7.99
N ASP A 217 -31.21 3.34 -7.62
CA ASP A 217 -32.53 3.67 -8.13
C ASP A 217 -32.89 5.12 -7.84
N LEU A 218 -33.62 5.74 -8.76
CA LEU A 218 -34.08 7.12 -8.57
C LEU A 218 -35.10 7.18 -7.41
N PRO A 219 -35.02 8.18 -6.52
CA PRO A 219 -35.96 8.31 -5.42
C PRO A 219 -37.38 8.51 -5.93
N SER A 220 -38.38 8.01 -5.20
CA SER A 220 -39.80 8.11 -5.55
C SER A 220 -40.26 9.55 -5.82
N THR A 221 -39.69 10.51 -5.08
CA THR A 221 -39.95 11.95 -5.24
C THR A 221 -39.55 12.52 -6.61
N ARG A 222 -38.68 11.83 -7.35
CA ARG A 222 -38.23 12.19 -8.70
C ARG A 222 -39.08 11.56 -9.80
N VAL A 223 -39.68 10.40 -9.54
CA VAL A 223 -40.41 9.61 -10.56
C VAL A 223 -41.93 9.68 -10.40
N THR A 224 -42.41 10.14 -9.25
CA THR A 224 -43.85 10.27 -8.97
C THR A 224 -44.36 11.64 -9.43
N PRO A 225 -45.42 11.70 -10.26
CA PRO A 225 -46.00 12.96 -10.70
C PRO A 225 -46.67 13.69 -9.53
N GLY A 226 -46.64 15.02 -9.54
CA GLY A 226 -47.23 15.85 -8.50
C GLY A 226 -47.37 17.32 -8.91
N ARG A 227 -47.82 18.16 -7.97
CA ARG A 227 -47.93 19.60 -8.20
C ARG A 227 -46.54 20.24 -8.37
N PRO A 228 -46.31 21.14 -9.34
CA PRO A 228 -45.06 21.88 -9.45
C PRO A 228 -44.68 22.54 -8.13
N PHE A 229 -43.38 22.48 -7.79
CA PHE A 229 -42.80 22.96 -6.54
C PHE A 229 -43.33 22.32 -5.23
N SER A 230 -44.11 21.23 -5.28
CA SER A 230 -44.53 20.54 -4.05
C SER A 230 -43.39 19.86 -3.32
N ILE A 231 -42.42 19.33 -4.07
CA ILE A 231 -41.14 18.82 -3.54
C ILE A 231 -40.05 19.64 -4.22
N THR A 232 -39.28 20.37 -3.42
CA THR A 232 -38.31 21.35 -3.90
C THR A 232 -36.97 21.12 -3.22
N GLY A 233 -35.89 21.11 -4.00
CA GLY A 233 -34.52 21.21 -3.48
C GLY A 233 -34.08 22.65 -3.40
N ILE A 234 -33.28 23.01 -2.39
CA ILE A 234 -32.60 24.30 -2.30
C ILE A 234 -31.10 24.14 -2.20
N ASP A 235 -30.39 24.93 -3.00
CA ASP A 235 -28.94 25.07 -2.96
C ASP A 235 -28.54 26.55 -3.08
N TYR A 236 -27.37 26.89 -2.55
CA TYR A 236 -26.77 28.21 -2.71
C TYR A 236 -25.66 28.16 -3.75
N CYS A 237 -25.83 28.92 -4.82
CA CYS A 237 -24.73 29.21 -5.72
C CYS A 237 -23.84 30.30 -5.11
N GLY A 238 -22.53 30.10 -5.28
CA GLY A 238 -21.45 30.83 -4.64
C GLY A 238 -21.50 32.35 -4.80
N PRO A 239 -20.53 33.05 -4.21
CA PRO A 239 -20.65 34.48 -4.07
C PRO A 239 -20.57 35.20 -5.41
N VAL A 240 -21.62 35.93 -5.73
CA VAL A 240 -21.71 36.85 -6.86
C VAL A 240 -21.52 38.27 -6.35
N PHE A 241 -20.81 39.11 -7.12
CA PHE A 241 -20.65 40.51 -6.79
C PHE A 241 -21.73 41.32 -7.48
N VAL A 242 -22.57 41.98 -6.69
CA VAL A 242 -23.68 42.80 -7.20
C VAL A 242 -23.30 44.27 -6.99
N LYS A 243 -23.46 45.08 -8.04
CA LYS A 243 -23.25 46.52 -7.97
C LYS A 243 -24.61 47.21 -8.05
N GLY A 244 -24.89 48.13 -7.12
CA GLY A 244 -26.09 48.94 -7.17
C GLY A 244 -26.10 49.87 -8.39
N ALA A 245 -27.29 50.36 -8.77
CA ALA A 245 -27.48 51.24 -9.93
C ALA A 245 -26.70 52.58 -9.85
N HIS A 246 -26.21 52.96 -8.67
CA HIS A 246 -25.48 54.20 -8.47
C HIS A 246 -24.03 54.11 -9.00
N ARG A 247 -23.56 55.14 -9.74
CA ARG A 247 -22.25 55.18 -10.41
C ARG A 247 -21.05 54.87 -9.49
N ARG A 248 -21.15 55.20 -8.19
CA ARG A 248 -20.11 54.97 -7.17
C ARG A 248 -20.40 53.80 -6.20
N ALA A 249 -21.41 52.97 -6.49
CA ALA A 249 -21.73 51.85 -5.60
C ALA A 249 -20.57 50.85 -5.53
N VAL A 250 -20.14 50.50 -4.32
CA VAL A 250 -19.18 49.42 -4.08
C VAL A 250 -19.87 48.10 -4.37
N ALA A 251 -19.19 47.20 -5.07
CA ALA A 251 -19.72 45.87 -5.34
C ALA A 251 -19.86 45.11 -4.02
N THR A 252 -21.06 44.64 -3.70
CA THR A 252 -21.34 43.85 -2.51
C THR A 252 -21.42 42.39 -2.85
N LYS A 253 -20.89 41.56 -1.95
CA LYS A 253 -20.99 40.10 -2.05
C LYS A 253 -22.44 39.70 -1.79
N ALA A 254 -23.00 38.92 -2.69
CA ALA A 254 -24.32 38.32 -2.57
C ALA A 254 -24.23 36.83 -2.97
N TYR A 255 -25.29 36.09 -2.70
CA TYR A 255 -25.43 34.68 -3.01
C TYR A 255 -26.74 34.48 -3.78
N VAL A 256 -26.85 33.37 -4.47
CA VAL A 256 -28.05 33.05 -5.24
C VAL A 256 -28.68 31.79 -4.67
N ALA A 257 -29.88 31.92 -4.10
CA ALA A 257 -30.67 30.78 -3.67
C ALA A 257 -31.38 30.18 -4.89
N ILE A 258 -31.11 28.91 -5.15
CA ILE A 258 -31.65 28.15 -6.27
C ILE A 258 -32.65 27.14 -5.72
N PHE A 259 -33.93 27.33 -6.04
CA PHE A 259 -35.00 26.40 -5.74
C PHE A 259 -35.28 25.54 -6.97
N VAL A 260 -35.11 24.23 -6.87
CA VAL A 260 -35.31 23.27 -7.97
C VAL A 260 -36.50 22.38 -7.67
N CYS A 261 -37.52 22.39 -8.52
CA CYS A 261 -38.62 21.46 -8.39
C CYS A 261 -38.19 20.03 -8.79
N PHE A 262 -38.46 19.04 -7.94
CA PHE A 262 -38.11 17.65 -8.22
C PHE A 262 -39.00 16.99 -9.27
N ILE A 263 -40.23 17.47 -9.39
CA ILE A 263 -41.24 16.93 -10.32
C ILE A 263 -41.00 17.45 -11.74
N THR A 264 -40.89 18.77 -11.91
CA THR A 264 -40.83 19.40 -13.24
C THR A 264 -39.43 19.84 -13.67
N ARG A 265 -38.45 19.82 -12.75
CA ARG A 265 -37.11 20.43 -12.96
C ARG A 265 -37.11 21.93 -13.19
N ALA A 266 -38.25 22.60 -12.97
CA ALA A 266 -38.31 24.05 -13.01
C ALA A 266 -37.42 24.66 -11.92
N VAL A 267 -36.65 25.67 -12.29
CA VAL A 267 -35.74 26.38 -11.41
C VAL A 267 -36.31 27.76 -11.08
N HIS A 268 -36.34 28.11 -9.80
CA HIS A 268 -36.67 29.45 -9.31
C HIS A 268 -35.46 30.02 -8.58
N ILE A 269 -35.08 31.25 -8.94
CA ILE A 269 -33.83 31.85 -8.51
C ILE A 269 -34.14 33.12 -7.71
N GLU A 270 -33.53 33.24 -6.53
CA GLU A 270 -33.65 34.41 -5.66
C GLU A 270 -32.26 34.93 -5.26
N LEU A 271 -32.07 36.25 -5.31
CA LEU A 271 -30.85 36.89 -4.83
C LEU A 271 -30.91 37.03 -3.29
N VAL A 272 -29.80 36.73 -2.62
CA VAL A 272 -29.68 36.76 -1.16
C VAL A 272 -28.41 37.52 -0.77
N SER A 273 -28.49 38.42 0.20
CA SER A 273 -27.36 39.26 0.64
C SER A 273 -26.24 38.47 1.34
N ASN A 274 -26.60 37.42 2.08
CA ASN A 274 -25.71 36.69 2.97
C ASN A 274 -26.24 35.27 3.23
N LEU A 275 -25.37 34.37 3.70
CA LEU A 275 -25.73 33.00 4.05
C LEU A 275 -26.29 32.88 5.47
N THR A 276 -27.01 33.90 5.98
CA THR A 276 -27.66 33.82 7.27
C THR A 276 -29.06 33.21 7.15
N THR A 277 -29.54 32.61 8.24
CA THR A 277 -30.90 32.05 8.36
C THR A 277 -31.97 33.08 8.01
N GLU A 278 -31.83 34.34 8.44
CA GLU A 278 -32.80 35.42 8.19
C GLU A 278 -32.91 35.79 6.71
N ALA A 279 -31.78 35.84 6.01
CA ALA A 279 -31.73 36.16 4.60
C ALA A 279 -32.31 35.00 3.76
N PHE A 280 -32.05 33.76 4.18
CA PHE A 280 -32.72 32.58 3.64
C PHE A 280 -34.24 32.63 3.84
N LEU A 281 -34.73 32.93 5.06
CA LEU A 281 -36.18 33.03 5.32
C LEU A 281 -36.85 34.08 4.45
N SER A 282 -36.18 35.20 4.22
CA SER A 282 -36.67 36.25 3.32
C SER A 282 -36.75 35.77 1.87
N ALA A 283 -35.76 35.00 1.39
CA ALA A 283 -35.79 34.38 0.07
C ALA A 283 -36.89 33.31 -0.04
N LEU A 284 -37.06 32.48 1.00
CA LEU A 284 -38.11 31.46 1.06
C LEU A 284 -39.51 32.08 1.01
N ARG A 285 -39.75 33.19 1.72
CA ARG A 285 -41.02 33.92 1.65
C ARG A 285 -41.32 34.43 0.24
N ARG A 286 -40.32 34.99 -0.46
CA ARG A 286 -40.47 35.43 -1.87
C ARG A 286 -40.78 34.25 -2.80
N PHE A 287 -40.13 33.12 -2.59
CA PHE A 287 -40.42 31.88 -3.31
C PHE A 287 -41.86 31.40 -3.07
N ILE A 288 -42.29 31.28 -1.81
CA ILE A 288 -43.64 30.83 -1.43
C ILE A 288 -44.71 31.76 -2.01
N ALA A 289 -44.49 33.08 -1.95
CA ALA A 289 -45.43 34.06 -2.49
C ALA A 289 -45.66 33.89 -4.00
N ARG A 290 -44.67 33.40 -4.74
CA ARG A 290 -44.76 33.21 -6.21
C ARG A 290 -45.13 31.80 -6.63
N ARG A 291 -44.67 30.77 -5.91
CA ARG A 291 -44.78 29.35 -6.30
C ARG A 291 -45.78 28.55 -5.45
N GLY A 292 -46.22 29.11 -4.33
CA GLY A 292 -47.01 28.43 -3.31
C GLY A 292 -46.14 27.69 -2.29
N LEU A 293 -46.76 27.24 -1.21
CA LEU A 293 -46.08 26.52 -0.13
C LEU A 293 -45.68 25.10 -0.60
N PRO A 294 -44.38 24.74 -0.57
CA PRO A 294 -43.96 23.36 -0.82
C PRO A 294 -44.43 22.44 0.31
N LYS A 295 -44.66 21.15 0.00
CA LYS A 295 -44.87 20.10 1.01
C LYS A 295 -43.55 19.70 1.66
N GLU A 296 -42.51 19.58 0.83
CA GLU A 296 -41.16 19.19 1.28
C GLU A 296 -40.11 20.12 0.68
N LEU A 297 -39.16 20.51 1.52
CA LEU A 297 -37.97 21.26 1.13
C LEU A 297 -36.71 20.45 1.50
N HIS A 298 -35.94 20.08 0.48
CA HIS A 298 -34.70 19.31 0.59
C HIS A 298 -33.51 20.27 0.52
N SER A 299 -32.60 20.23 1.49
CA SER A 299 -31.37 21.02 1.49
C SER A 299 -30.16 20.16 1.84
N ASP A 300 -28.98 20.70 1.60
CA ASP A 300 -27.74 20.18 2.18
C ASP A 300 -27.69 20.42 3.70
N ASN A 301 -26.59 20.01 4.31
CA ASN A 301 -26.35 20.13 5.75
C ASN A 301 -25.82 21.51 6.18
N ALA A 302 -25.89 22.53 5.34
CA ALA A 302 -25.35 23.84 5.68
C ALA A 302 -26.06 24.47 6.89
N THR A 303 -25.30 25.22 7.67
CA THR A 303 -25.72 25.74 8.99
C THR A 303 -26.87 26.75 8.90
N ASN A 304 -26.99 27.43 7.76
CA ASN A 304 -28.09 28.33 7.40
C ASN A 304 -29.45 27.62 7.28
N PHE A 305 -29.47 26.30 7.07
CA PHE A 305 -30.71 25.50 6.99
C PHE A 305 -31.06 24.79 8.31
N LYS A 306 -30.11 24.71 9.26
CA LYS A 306 -30.24 23.94 10.51
C LYS A 306 -30.26 24.77 11.80
N GLY A 307 -30.14 26.10 11.71
CA GLY A 307 -30.01 26.94 12.90
C GLY A 307 -31.27 27.00 13.79
N PRO A 308 -31.14 27.32 15.09
CA PRO A 308 -32.28 27.46 16.02
C PRO A 308 -33.33 28.47 15.55
N THR A 309 -32.89 29.51 14.81
CA THR A 309 -33.76 30.50 14.18
C THR A 309 -34.66 29.89 13.10
N MET A 310 -34.19 28.84 12.41
CA MET A 310 -35.00 28.08 11.46
C MET A 310 -36.08 27.29 12.17
N GLU A 311 -35.73 26.64 13.28
CA GLU A 311 -36.71 25.94 14.10
C GLU A 311 -37.76 26.88 14.65
N LYS A 312 -37.39 28.08 15.12
CA LYS A 312 -38.35 29.11 15.54
C LYS A 312 -39.17 29.66 14.38
N ALA A 313 -38.59 29.81 13.20
CA ALA A 313 -39.29 30.29 12.01
C ALA A 313 -40.24 29.25 11.41
N LYS A 314 -40.02 27.94 11.63
CA LYS A 314 -41.03 26.91 11.35
C LYS A 314 -42.35 27.26 12.03
N TYR A 315 -42.34 27.86 13.22
CA TYR A 315 -43.56 28.18 13.97
C TYR A 315 -44.13 29.59 13.72
N ASN A 316 -43.49 30.45 12.91
CA ASN A 316 -43.84 31.90 12.87
C ASN A 316 -43.56 32.58 11.51
N ILE A 317 -43.88 31.94 10.38
CA ILE A 317 -43.97 32.67 9.11
C ILE A 317 -45.44 33.10 8.93
N PRO A 318 -45.79 34.37 9.15
CA PRO A 318 -47.13 34.84 8.83
C PRO A 318 -47.32 34.71 7.31
N LEU A 319 -48.19 33.78 6.91
CA LEU A 319 -48.77 33.79 5.58
C LEU A 319 -49.76 34.97 5.52
N PHE A 320 -50.04 35.46 4.32
CA PHE A 320 -50.85 36.67 4.04
C PHE A 320 -52.24 36.74 4.72
N ASN A 321 -52.66 35.71 5.45
CA ASN A 321 -53.97 35.60 6.12
C ASN A 321 -53.93 35.50 7.66
N GLY A 322 -52.81 35.79 8.33
CA GLY A 322 -52.80 35.94 9.80
C GLY A 322 -52.90 34.64 10.62
N GLU A 323 -52.87 33.47 9.99
CA GLU A 323 -52.73 32.19 10.70
C GLU A 323 -51.25 31.86 10.93
N SER A 324 -50.85 31.78 12.20
CA SER A 324 -49.46 31.68 12.65
C SER A 324 -48.96 30.26 12.90
N ASN A 325 -49.67 29.20 12.52
CA ASN A 325 -49.32 27.84 12.96
C ASN A 325 -49.05 26.88 11.78
N PHE A 326 -47.77 26.56 11.57
CA PHE A 326 -47.31 25.56 10.58
C PHE A 326 -47.56 24.10 10.99
N GLU A 327 -47.89 23.82 12.26
CA GLU A 327 -48.05 22.44 12.76
C GLU A 327 -49.14 21.65 11.99
N ASN A 328 -50.12 22.33 11.38
CA ASN A 328 -51.20 21.67 10.65
C ASN A 328 -50.94 21.43 9.15
N TRP A 329 -49.81 21.90 8.58
CA TRP A 329 -49.60 21.90 7.12
C TRP A 329 -48.54 20.92 6.59
N GLY A 330 -47.94 20.09 7.45
CA GLY A 330 -47.06 18.99 7.02
C GLY A 330 -45.74 19.39 6.34
N PHE A 331 -45.32 20.66 6.44
CA PHE A 331 -44.08 21.16 5.88
C PHE A 331 -42.85 20.56 6.59
N ARG A 332 -42.03 19.80 5.86
CA ARG A 332 -40.79 19.21 6.38
C ARG A 332 -39.58 19.77 5.65
N VAL A 333 -38.63 20.31 6.42
CA VAL A 333 -37.25 20.56 5.95
C VAL A 333 -36.47 19.30 6.23
N GLN A 334 -36.10 18.58 5.17
CA GLN A 334 -35.32 17.36 5.28
C GLN A 334 -33.91 17.64 4.80
N THR A 335 -32.95 17.41 5.69
CA THR A 335 -31.54 17.51 5.33
C THR A 335 -31.13 16.17 4.73
N VAL A 336 -30.81 16.18 3.44
CA VAL A 336 -30.40 14.96 2.75
C VAL A 336 -28.94 14.73 3.10
N LEU A 337 -28.68 13.76 3.96
CA LEU A 337 -27.34 13.18 4.10
C LEU A 337 -27.01 12.48 2.79
N ASP A 338 -25.74 12.53 2.36
CA ASP A 338 -25.21 11.91 1.14
C ASP A 338 -25.45 10.38 1.01
N ALA A 339 -26.18 9.76 1.94
CA ALA A 339 -26.56 8.35 1.89
C ALA A 339 -27.41 7.98 0.66
N GLU A 340 -28.12 8.93 0.05
CA GLU A 340 -28.98 8.68 -1.13
C GLU A 340 -28.45 9.31 -2.43
N GLY A 341 -27.23 9.87 -2.44
CA GLY A 341 -26.58 10.36 -3.66
C GLY A 341 -27.28 11.54 -4.37
N VAL A 342 -28.09 12.33 -3.66
CA VAL A 342 -28.94 13.34 -4.32
C VAL A 342 -28.21 14.68 -4.54
N TRP A 343 -27.13 14.99 -3.83
CA TRP A 343 -26.52 16.33 -3.88
C TRP A 343 -24.98 16.33 -3.77
N ASN A 344 -24.30 16.83 -4.79
CA ASN A 344 -22.94 17.35 -4.69
C ASN A 344 -22.72 18.45 -5.75
N VAL A 345 -22.24 19.61 -5.30
CA VAL A 345 -21.79 20.72 -6.16
C VAL A 345 -20.39 20.39 -6.67
N VAL A 346 -20.26 20.14 -7.98
CA VAL A 346 -18.94 20.06 -8.63
C VAL A 346 -18.54 21.47 -9.01
N THR A 347 -17.60 22.07 -8.27
CA THR A 347 -16.79 23.16 -8.85
C THR A 347 -15.79 22.50 -9.80
N ASN A 348 -15.83 22.85 -11.08
CA ASN A 348 -14.77 22.46 -12.00
C ASN A 348 -14.15 23.71 -12.61
N GLU A 349 -12.82 23.76 -12.56
CA GLU A 349 -11.98 24.92 -12.88
C GLU A 349 -12.02 25.36 -14.35
N ASP A 350 -12.80 24.73 -15.25
CA ASP A 350 -12.66 24.99 -16.70
C ASP A 350 -13.97 25.10 -17.50
N SER A 351 -15.06 25.67 -16.95
CA SER A 351 -16.24 25.97 -17.79
C SER A 351 -16.69 27.44 -17.72
N ARG A 352 -16.20 28.21 -18.70
CA ARG A 352 -16.81 29.49 -19.10
C ARG A 352 -18.13 29.15 -19.82
N ASN A 353 -19.23 29.68 -19.28
CA ASN A 353 -20.58 29.70 -19.86
C ASN A 353 -21.43 28.42 -19.63
N ILE A 354 -22.19 28.46 -18.53
CA ILE A 354 -23.54 27.90 -18.33
C ILE A 354 -23.83 26.64 -19.18
N GLY A 355 -23.46 25.46 -18.68
CA GLY A 355 -23.73 24.24 -19.43
C GLY A 355 -23.20 22.94 -18.84
N SER A 356 -23.37 22.70 -17.54
CA SER A 356 -23.30 21.34 -16.98
C SER A 356 -23.94 21.28 -15.59
N LEU A 357 -25.23 21.57 -15.50
CA LEU A 357 -26.01 21.22 -14.33
C LEU A 357 -26.30 19.72 -14.41
N TYR A 358 -25.60 18.96 -13.57
CA TYR A 358 -25.78 17.54 -13.31
C TYR A 358 -25.16 16.59 -14.35
N ARG A 359 -23.92 16.17 -14.06
CA ARG A 359 -23.35 14.93 -14.59
C ARG A 359 -23.24 13.96 -13.42
N ALA A 360 -23.96 12.84 -13.47
CA ALA A 360 -23.59 11.69 -12.65
C ALA A 360 -22.21 11.24 -13.12
N LYS A 361 -21.23 11.25 -12.22
CA LYS A 361 -19.93 10.58 -12.43
C LYS A 361 -19.83 9.41 -11.44
N PRO A 362 -19.06 8.39 -11.84
CA PRO A 362 -19.30 6.95 -11.65
C PRO A 362 -19.31 6.45 -10.20
#